data_AF-A0A7K0FJ52-F1
#
_entry.id   AF-A0A7K0FJ52-F1
#
_cell.length_a   1.000
_cell.length_b   1.000
_cell.length_c   1.000
_cell.angle_alpha   90.00
_cell.angle_beta   90.00
_cell.angle_gamma   90.00
#
_symmetry.space_group_name_H-M   'P 1'
#
loop_
_entity.id
_entity.type
_entity.pdbx_description
1 polymer ?
#
loop_
_entity_poly.entity_id
_entity_poly.type
_entity_poly.pdbx_seq_one_letter_code
_entity_poly.pdbx_strand_id
1 'polypeptide(L)'
;MQKENQKASHQEVVPSVVHFLSDLWFEGDFKEQPLYLQEIFELMLETEFGNDQELRQKMLSCIRTSRNLAETLSPFTDQQIQQAFLAVGASKAT
;
A
#
# COMPACT_ATOMS: atom_id res chain seq x y z
N MET A 1 25.08 -14.95 -7.51
CA MET A 1 23.69 -14.51 -7.28
C MET A 1 23.14 -15.29 -6.11
N GLN A 2 23.11 -14.72 -4.91
CA GLN A 2 22.58 -15.38 -3.72
C GLN A 2 21.78 -14.35 -2.92
N LYS A 3 20.48 -14.63 -2.72
CA LYS A 3 19.63 -14.25 -1.56
C LYS A 3 18.12 -14.26 -1.84
N GLU A 4 17.65 -14.57 -3.03
CA GLU A 4 16.21 -14.84 -3.22
C GLU A 4 15.86 -16.17 -2.54
N ASN A 5 14.91 -16.14 -1.60
CA ASN A 5 14.36 -17.30 -0.88
C ASN A 5 15.22 -17.92 0.24
N GLN A 6 16.12 -17.15 0.90
CA GLN A 6 16.45 -17.52 2.28
C GLN A 6 15.12 -17.52 3.04
N LYS A 7 14.76 -18.65 3.66
CA LYS A 7 13.53 -18.82 4.45
C LYS A 7 13.54 -17.78 5.57
N ALA A 8 13.08 -16.58 5.27
CA ALA A 8 12.73 -15.60 6.27
C ALA A 8 11.72 -16.32 7.15
N SER A 9 12.09 -16.60 8.40
CA SER A 9 11.14 -17.20 9.32
C SER A 9 9.92 -16.27 9.36
N HIS A 10 8.74 -16.79 9.69
CA HIS A 10 7.55 -15.93 9.87
C HIS A 10 7.84 -14.70 10.76
N GLN A 11 8.84 -14.81 11.66
CA GLN A 11 9.33 -13.75 12.53
C GLN A 11 9.97 -12.56 11.79
N GLU A 12 10.49 -12.72 10.57
CA GLU A 12 11.13 -11.64 9.81
C GLU A 12 10.19 -10.98 8.79
N VAL A 13 9.22 -11.76 8.28
CA VAL A 13 8.26 -11.28 7.27
C VAL A 13 7.27 -10.29 7.87
N VAL A 14 6.69 -10.61 9.03
CA VAL A 14 5.67 -9.75 9.67
C VAL A 14 6.24 -8.35 10.00
N PRO A 15 7.42 -8.22 10.64
CA PRO A 15 8.09 -6.93 10.81
C PRO A 15 8.28 -6.12 9.52
N SER A 16 8.72 -6.80 8.45
CA SER A 16 9.00 -6.13 7.18
C SER A 16 7.72 -5.61 6.52
N VAL A 17 6.64 -6.38 6.59
CA VAL A 17 5.32 -5.96 6.10
C VAL A 17 4.77 -4.80 6.92
N VAL A 18 4.88 -4.84 8.26
CA VAL A 18 4.42 -3.74 9.12
C VAL A 18 5.20 -2.46 8.85
N HIS A 19 6.52 -2.53 8.65
CA HIS A 19 7.33 -1.37 8.30
C HIS A 19 6.89 -0.76 6.97
N PHE A 20 6.77 -1.59 5.93
CA PHE A 20 6.31 -1.15 4.61
C PHE A 20 4.92 -0.48 4.67
N LEU A 21 3.98 -1.09 5.40
CA LEU A 21 2.63 -0.54 5.57
C LEU A 21 2.64 0.79 6.33
N SER A 22 3.50 0.93 7.32
CA SER A 22 3.63 2.18 8.09
C SER A 22 4.18 3.30 7.23
N ASP A 23 5.28 3.07 6.51
CA ASP A 23 5.88 4.08 5.62
C ASP A 23 4.84 4.53 4.58
N LEU A 24 4.15 3.57 3.97
CA LEU A 24 3.12 3.83 2.99
C LEU A 24 1.95 4.63 3.60
N TRP A 25 1.47 4.25 4.78
CA TRP A 25 0.29 4.86 5.41
C TRP A 25 0.53 6.28 5.92
N PHE A 26 1.73 6.58 6.45
CA PHE A 26 2.01 7.86 7.12
C PHE A 26 2.85 8.86 6.29
N GLU A 27 3.70 8.41 5.36
CA GLU A 27 4.53 9.32 4.56
C GLU A 27 3.89 9.71 3.23
N GLY A 28 2.98 8.88 2.69
CA GLY A 28 2.56 8.96 1.29
C GLY A 28 1.14 9.44 1.02
N ASP A 29 0.44 10.04 2.00
CA ASP A 29 -1.00 10.34 1.93
C ASP A 29 -1.82 9.16 1.35
N PHE A 30 -1.37 7.93 1.62
CA PHE A 30 -1.86 6.76 0.90
C PHE A 30 -3.34 6.50 1.17
N LYS A 31 -3.83 6.91 2.34
CA LYS A 31 -5.25 6.91 2.70
C LYS A 31 -6.12 7.65 1.67
N GLU A 32 -5.59 8.74 1.09
CA GLU A 32 -6.26 9.56 0.10
C GLU A 32 -5.96 9.12 -1.34
N GLN A 33 -4.93 8.27 -1.54
CA GLN A 33 -4.52 7.78 -2.86
C GLN A 33 -5.67 7.16 -3.67
N PRO A 34 -6.62 6.37 -3.10
CA PRO A 34 -7.78 5.90 -3.86
C PRO A 34 -8.63 7.02 -4.47
N LEU A 35 -8.78 8.15 -3.78
CA LEU A 35 -9.52 9.32 -4.26
C LEU A 35 -8.73 10.05 -5.34
N TYR A 36 -7.44 10.29 -5.11
CA TYR A 36 -6.57 10.94 -6.09
C TYR A 36 -6.48 10.15 -7.39
N LEU A 37 -6.31 8.82 -7.30
CA LEU A 37 -6.29 7.95 -8.48
C LEU A 37 -7.63 7.97 -9.21
N GLN A 38 -8.75 7.99 -8.49
CA GLN A 38 -10.07 8.10 -9.11
C GLN A 38 -10.20 9.38 -9.91
N GLU A 39 -9.87 10.54 -9.33
CA GLU A 39 -9.94 11.84 -9.99
C GLU A 39 -9.06 11.89 -11.25
N ILE A 40 -7.81 11.44 -11.14
CA ILE A 40 -6.88 11.38 -12.29
C ILE A 40 -7.45 10.47 -13.39
N PHE A 41 -8.01 9.33 -13.01
CA PHE A 41 -8.52 8.35 -13.96
C PHE A 41 -9.79 8.81 -14.65
N GLU A 42 -10.70 9.48 -13.94
CA GLU A 42 -11.88 10.12 -14.53
C GLU A 42 -11.47 11.15 -15.58
N LEU A 43 -10.49 12.01 -15.26
CA LEU A 43 -9.95 12.99 -16.22
C LEU A 43 -9.28 12.32 -17.44
N MET A 44 -8.49 11.25 -17.23
CA MET A 44 -7.86 10.55 -18.34
C MET A 44 -8.87 9.88 -19.28
N LEU A 45 -10.01 9.42 -18.76
CA LEU A 45 -11.07 8.82 -19.58
C LEU A 45 -11.71 9.82 -20.54
N GLU A 46 -11.61 11.12 -20.27
CA GLU A 46 -12.08 12.20 -21.15
C GLU A 46 -11.10 12.53 -22.29
N THR A 47 -9.89 11.98 -22.24
CA THR A 47 -8.85 12.19 -23.27
C THR A 47 -8.84 11.08 -24.33
N GLU A 48 -7.99 11.23 -25.35
CA GLU A 48 -7.76 10.19 -26.37
C GLU A 48 -7.26 8.86 -25.79
N PHE A 49 -6.54 8.91 -24.67
CA PHE A 49 -6.09 7.72 -23.93
C PHE A 49 -7.24 6.97 -23.27
N GLY A 50 -8.38 7.63 -23.11
CA GLY A 50 -9.58 7.03 -22.57
C GLY A 50 -9.98 5.77 -23.34
N ASN A 51 -9.71 5.64 -24.64
CA ASN A 51 -10.10 4.46 -25.42
C ASN A 51 -9.08 3.29 -25.39
N ASP A 52 -7.92 3.48 -24.76
CA ASP A 52 -6.92 2.42 -24.63
C ASP A 52 -7.38 1.39 -23.58
N GLN A 53 -7.73 0.19 -24.06
CA GLN A 53 -8.20 -0.89 -23.21
C GLN A 53 -7.13 -1.37 -22.21
N GLU A 54 -5.86 -1.44 -22.63
CA GLU A 54 -4.78 -1.91 -21.76
C GLU A 54 -4.54 -0.89 -20.63
N LEU A 55 -4.54 0.39 -20.96
CA LEU A 55 -4.43 1.47 -19.98
C LEU A 55 -5.59 1.43 -18.99
N ARG A 56 -6.83 1.27 -19.47
CA ARG A 56 -8.01 1.12 -18.59
C ARG A 56 -7.86 -0.05 -17.61
N GLN A 57 -7.32 -1.18 -18.04
CA GLN A 57 -7.09 -2.33 -17.15
C GLN A 57 -6.03 -2.02 -16.09
N LYS A 58 -4.93 -1.33 -16.47
CA LYS A 58 -3.89 -0.90 -15.52
C LYS A 58 -4.46 0.08 -14.49
N MET A 59 -5.20 1.10 -14.93
CA MET A 59 -5.91 2.05 -14.06
C MET A 59 -6.81 1.31 -13.06
N LEU A 60 -7.64 0.39 -13.55
CA LEU A 60 -8.53 -0.40 -12.71
C LEU A 60 -7.79 -1.28 -11.69
N SER A 61 -6.65 -1.85 -12.08
CA SER A 61 -5.80 -2.64 -11.18
C SER A 61 -5.20 -1.77 -10.08
N CYS A 62 -4.68 -0.58 -10.42
CA CYS A 62 -4.13 0.37 -9.45
C CYS A 62 -5.19 0.78 -8.42
N ILE A 63 -6.34 1.30 -8.87
CA ILE A 63 -7.37 1.80 -7.94
C ILE A 63 -7.94 0.68 -7.05
N ARG A 64 -8.11 -0.55 -7.58
CA ARG A 64 -8.55 -1.71 -6.78
C ARG A 64 -7.54 -2.06 -5.70
N THR A 65 -6.25 -2.06 -6.03
CA THR A 65 -5.20 -2.42 -5.08
C THR A 65 -5.12 -1.37 -3.96
N SER A 66 -5.16 -0.08 -4.30
CA SER A 66 -5.14 0.99 -3.31
C SER A 66 -6.39 0.98 -2.43
N ARG A 67 -7.59 0.76 -2.99
CA ARG A 67 -8.84 0.61 -2.21
C ARG A 67 -8.78 -0.58 -1.26
N ASN A 68 -8.39 -1.75 -1.75
CA ASN A 68 -8.29 -2.95 -0.92
C ASN A 68 -7.35 -2.73 0.27
N LEU A 69 -6.23 -2.03 0.06
CA LEU A 69 -5.30 -1.75 1.15
C LEU A 69 -5.88 -0.74 2.16
N ALA A 70 -6.50 0.33 1.68
CA ALA A 70 -7.20 1.28 2.55
C ALA A 70 -8.33 0.61 3.37
N GLU A 71 -9.12 -0.24 2.73
CA GLU A 71 -10.16 -1.04 3.38
C GLU A 71 -9.59 -2.02 4.40
N THR A 72 -8.47 -2.68 4.09
CA THR A 72 -7.80 -3.61 5.02
C THR A 72 -7.33 -2.89 6.30
N LEU A 73 -6.91 -1.63 6.18
CA LEU A 73 -6.44 -0.83 7.31
C LEU A 73 -7.56 -0.05 8.00
N SER A 74 -8.73 0.10 7.37
CA SER A 74 -9.88 0.84 7.90
C SER A 74 -10.40 0.42 9.29
N PRO A 75 -10.27 -0.84 9.75
CA PRO A 75 -10.68 -1.21 11.10
C PRO A 75 -9.78 -0.67 12.20
N PHE A 76 -8.59 -0.16 11.86
CA PHE A 76 -7.57 0.30 12.80
C PHE A 76 -7.48 1.82 12.79
N THR A 77 -7.26 2.41 13.96
CA THR A 77 -6.96 3.84 14.05
C THR A 77 -5.50 4.11 13.64
N ASP A 78 -5.23 5.33 13.17
CA ASP A 78 -3.86 5.76 12.87
C ASP A 78 -2.91 5.54 14.06
N GLN A 79 -3.39 5.78 15.29
CA GLN A 79 -2.62 5.51 16.50
C GLN A 79 -2.32 4.01 16.67
N GLN A 80 -3.27 3.11 16.40
CA GLN A 80 -3.04 1.66 16.49
C GLN A 80 -2.02 1.19 15.45
N ILE A 81 -2.10 1.71 14.23
CA ILE A 81 -1.14 1.41 13.16
C ILE A 81 0.26 1.92 13.54
N GLN A 82 0.36 3.14 14.08
CA GLN A 82 1.63 3.70 14.54
C GLN A 82 2.23 2.92 15.72
N GLN A 83 1.41 2.46 16.66
CA GLN A 83 1.88 1.63 17.77
C GLN A 83 2.39 0.28 17.29
N ALA A 84 1.73 -0.35 16.31
CA ALA A 84 2.22 -1.59 15.70
C ALA A 84 3.58 -1.38 15.03
N PHE A 85 3.80 -0.25 14.37
CA PHE A 85 5.10 0.14 13.82
C PHE A 85 6.19 0.27 14.89
N LEU A 86 5.91 1.01 15.96
CA LEU A 86 6.87 1.22 17.06
C LEU A 86 7.23 -0.10 17.78
N ALA A 87 6.26 -0.99 17.96
CA ALA A 87 6.46 -2.29 18.58
C ALA A 87 7.40 -3.19 17.75
N VAL A 88 7.28 -3.13 16.42
CA VAL A 88 8.18 -3.84 15.51
C VAL A 88 9.59 -3.27 15.53
N GLY A 89 9.73 -1.94 15.62
CA GLY A 89 11.03 -1.26 15.77
C GLY A 89 11.76 -1.63 17.06
N ALA A 90 11.04 -1.75 18.18
CA ALA A 90 11.59 -2.14 19.48
C ALA A 90 12.10 -3.59 19.49
N SER A 91 11.49 -4.49 18.73
CA SER A 91 11.89 -5.90 18.65
C SER A 91 13.24 -6.15 17.93
N LYS A 92 13.83 -5.13 17.28
CA LYS A 92 15.18 -5.20 16.67
C LYS A 92 16.30 -4.72 17.62
N ALA A 93 15.96 -4.16 18.79
CA ALA A 93 16.92 -3.53 19.70
C ALA A 93 17.28 -4.40 20.94
N THR A 94 16.78 -5.63 21.01
CA THR A 94 17.08 -6.65 22.02
C THR A 94 17.54 -7.94 21.35
#